data_AF-A0A843GWA7-F1
#
_entry.id   AF-A0A843GWA7-F1
#
_cell.length_a   1.000
_cell.length_b   1.000
_cell.length_c   1.000
_cell.angle_alpha   90.00
_cell.angle_beta   90.00
_cell.angle_gamma   90.00
#
_symmetry.space_group_name_H-M   'P 1'
#
loop_
_entity.id
_entity.type
_entity.pdbx_description
1 polymer ?
#
loop_
_entity_poly.entity_id
_entity_poly.type
_entity_poly.pdbx_seq_one_letter_code
_entity_poly.pdbx_strand_id
1 'polypeptide(L)'
;DFNLVVIDFINPTNYIIQWILLIISCLVLAFGLVIEVKSDITMLPGDGAVVAIGEVLNKDWGKVKPFFDVTVVSIGVILALVFIGHLEGVREGTIFSAVTVGFIIQFYNNIFGEKIDNYLEEN
;
A
#
# COMPACT_ATOMS: atom_id res chain seq x y z
N ASP A 1 -20.46 -3.94 5.85
CA ASP A 1 -21.31 -2.94 6.51
C ASP A 1 -20.87 -2.50 7.91
N PHE A 2 -20.40 -3.39 8.79
CA PHE A 2 -19.95 -2.98 10.15
C PHE A 2 -18.83 -1.91 10.14
N ASN A 3 -17.85 -2.04 9.24
CA ASN A 3 -16.75 -1.08 9.11
C ASN A 3 -17.25 0.35 8.78
N LEU A 4 -18.27 0.49 7.93
CA LEU A 4 -18.84 1.79 7.56
C LEU A 4 -19.53 2.46 8.76
N VAL A 5 -20.23 1.69 9.60
CA VAL A 5 -20.87 2.22 10.82
C VAL A 5 -19.83 2.67 11.85
N VAL A 6 -18.73 1.91 11.99
CA VAL A 6 -17.67 2.25 12.94
C VAL A 6 -16.90 3.50 12.50
N ILE A 7 -16.77 3.75 11.20
CA ILE A 7 -15.96 4.87 10.67
C ILE A 7 -16.81 6.13 10.39
N ASP A 8 -18.14 6.07 10.53
CA ASP A 8 -19.07 7.17 10.21
C ASP A 8 -18.75 8.49 10.95
N PHE A 9 -18.12 8.41 12.12
CA PHE A 9 -17.65 9.59 12.87
C PHE A 9 -16.49 10.34 12.20
N ILE A 10 -15.76 9.68 11.30
CA ILE A 10 -14.65 10.25 10.53
C ILE A 10 -15.22 10.85 9.24
N ASN A 11 -15.76 12.06 9.36
CA ASN A 11 -16.12 12.88 8.21
C ASN A 11 -15.11 14.03 8.06
N PRO A 12 -14.01 13.82 7.31
CA PRO A 12 -12.97 14.82 7.17
C PRO A 12 -13.45 15.94 6.23
N THR A 13 -14.12 16.93 6.80
CA THR A 13 -14.62 18.13 6.10
C THR A 13 -13.50 19.09 5.70
N ASN A 14 -12.36 19.05 6.40
CA ASN A 14 -11.20 19.88 6.10
C ASN A 14 -10.17 19.10 5.27
N TYR A 15 -9.75 19.69 4.15
CA TYR A 15 -8.76 19.12 3.24
C TYR A 15 -7.43 18.78 3.93
N ILE A 16 -7.00 19.57 4.92
CA ILE A 16 -5.77 19.31 5.68
C ILE A 16 -5.91 18.01 6.49
N ILE A 17 -7.09 17.77 7.08
CA ILE A 17 -7.34 16.55 7.87
C ILE A 17 -7.33 15.32 6.95
N GLN A 18 -7.84 15.44 5.71
CA GLN A 18 -7.78 14.36 4.72
C GLN A 18 -6.33 13.93 4.43
N TRP A 19 -5.42 14.89 4.27
CA TRP A 19 -4.01 14.62 4.04
C TRP A 19 -3.31 14.00 5.26
N ILE A 20 -3.61 14.49 6.47
CA ILE A 20 -3.07 13.89 7.70
C ILE A 20 -3.52 12.44 7.84
N LEU A 21 -4.82 12.17 7.64
CA LEU A 21 -5.37 10.81 7.69
C LEU A 21 -4.75 9.92 6.61
N LEU A 22 -4.50 10.46 5.41
CA LEU A 22 -3.86 9.72 4.32
C LEU A 22 -2.43 9.33 4.65
N ILE A 23 -1.65 10.24 5.24
CA ILE A 23 -0.27 9.92 5.64
C ILE A 23 -0.27 8.87 6.75
N ILE A 24 -1.13 9.03 7.77
CA ILE A 24 -1.25 8.07 8.87
C ILE A 24 -1.68 6.70 8.34
N SER A 25 -2.65 6.64 7.42
CA SER A 25 -3.08 5.37 6.84
C SER A 25 -1.96 4.71 6.05
N CYS A 26 -1.18 5.46 5.27
CA CYS A 26 -0.02 4.91 4.56
C CYS A 26 1.02 4.30 5.53
N LEU A 27 1.27 4.94 6.67
CA LEU A 27 2.18 4.43 7.69
C LEU A 27 1.65 3.13 8.31
N VAL A 28 0.38 3.11 8.72
CA VAL A 28 -0.24 1.93 9.34
C VAL A 28 -0.31 0.76 8.34
N LEU A 29 -0.69 1.02 7.10
CA LEU A 29 -0.77 0.02 6.03
C LEU A 29 0.60 -0.57 5.71
N ALA A 30 1.62 0.27 5.52
CA ALA A 30 2.97 -0.20 5.22
C ALA A 30 3.54 -1.04 6.36
N PHE A 31 3.26 -0.69 7.62
CA PHE A 31 3.67 -1.48 8.78
C PHE A 31 2.99 -2.86 8.79
N GLY A 32 1.66 -2.90 8.60
CA GLY A 32 0.91 -4.14 8.53
C GLY A 32 1.40 -5.05 7.40
N LEU A 33 1.68 -4.49 6.22
CA LEU A 33 2.19 -5.24 5.08
C LEU A 33 3.57 -5.86 5.34
N VAL A 34 4.49 -5.15 5.99
CA VAL A 34 5.81 -5.72 6.34
C VAL A 34 5.67 -6.93 7.25
N ILE A 35 4.74 -6.89 8.21
CA ILE A 35 4.44 -8.03 9.08
C ILE A 35 3.81 -9.16 8.26
N GLU A 36 2.81 -8.85 7.42
CA GLU A 36 2.11 -9.84 6.60
C GLU A 36 3.08 -10.65 5.73
N VAL A 37 3.97 -9.96 5.01
CA VAL A 37 4.93 -10.60 4.11
C VAL A 37 6.00 -11.37 4.88
N LYS A 38 6.54 -10.82 5.98
CA LYS A 38 7.61 -11.50 6.72
C LYS A 38 7.12 -12.68 7.54
N SER A 39 5.88 -12.65 8.02
CA SER A 39 5.31 -13.75 8.79
C SER A 39 4.76 -14.88 7.92
N ASP A 40 4.85 -14.77 6.58
CA ASP A 40 4.29 -15.73 5.61
C ASP A 40 2.84 -16.12 5.93
N ILE A 41 2.09 -15.17 6.51
CA ILE A 41 0.66 -15.35 6.73
C ILE A 41 -0.06 -15.28 5.39
N THR A 42 -1.35 -15.63 5.34
CA THR A 42 -2.13 -15.63 4.09
C THR A 42 -2.06 -14.28 3.40
N MET A 43 -1.18 -14.17 2.40
CA MET A 43 -0.98 -12.95 1.63
C MET A 43 -2.19 -12.68 0.75
N LEU A 44 -2.58 -11.40 0.63
CA LEU A 44 -3.59 -11.04 -0.35
C LEU A 44 -3.11 -11.36 -1.77
N PRO A 45 -4.00 -11.80 -2.68
CA PRO A 45 -3.60 -12.18 -4.05
C PRO A 45 -2.84 -11.07 -4.80
N GLY A 46 -3.18 -9.81 -4.55
CA GLY A 46 -2.47 -8.67 -5.11
C GLY A 46 -1.04 -8.56 -4.61
N ASP A 47 -0.82 -8.78 -3.31
CA ASP A 47 0.51 -8.68 -2.70
C ASP A 47 1.37 -9.91 -2.97
N GLY A 48 0.76 -11.10 -3.03
CA GLY A 48 1.42 -12.32 -3.50
C GLY A 48 1.88 -12.22 -4.95
N ALA A 49 1.11 -11.56 -5.82
CA ALA A 49 1.56 -11.27 -7.19
C ALA A 49 2.81 -10.37 -7.21
N VAL A 50 2.88 -9.36 -6.34
CA VAL A 50 4.05 -8.49 -6.23
C VAL A 50 5.27 -9.26 -5.74
N VAL A 51 5.12 -10.16 -4.74
CA VAL A 51 6.20 -11.04 -4.28
C VAL A 51 6.70 -11.94 -5.42
N ALA A 52 5.80 -12.64 -6.11
CA ALA A 52 6.17 -13.52 -7.22
C ALA A 52 6.87 -12.75 -8.37
N ILE A 53 6.39 -11.54 -8.69
CA ILE A 53 7.06 -10.67 -9.68
C ILE A 53 8.46 -10.28 -9.19
N GLY A 54 8.62 -9.97 -7.89
CA GLY A 54 9.90 -9.66 -7.29
C GLY A 54 10.91 -10.81 -7.36
N GLU A 55 10.45 -12.03 -7.12
CA GLU A 55 11.27 -13.24 -7.24
C GLU A 55 11.77 -13.44 -8.69
N VAL A 56 10.87 -13.32 -9.67
CA VAL A 56 11.21 -13.44 -11.10
C VAL A 56 12.16 -12.32 -11.55
N LEU A 57 11.97 -11.10 -11.05
CA LEU A 57 12.81 -9.94 -11.40
C LEU A 57 14.09 -9.85 -10.55
N ASN A 58 14.28 -10.73 -9.57
CA ASN A 58 15.35 -10.68 -8.57
C ASN A 58 15.46 -9.29 -7.92
N LYS A 59 14.32 -8.69 -7.59
CA LYS A 59 14.23 -7.36 -6.97
C LYS A 59 13.50 -7.46 -5.63
N ASP A 60 13.96 -6.64 -4.69
CA ASP A 60 13.33 -6.51 -3.38
C ASP A 60 11.84 -6.19 -3.52
N TRP A 61 10.99 -6.95 -2.83
CA TRP A 61 9.54 -6.75 -2.82
C TRP A 61 9.14 -5.30 -2.51
N GLY A 62 9.81 -4.65 -1.55
CA GLY A 62 9.57 -3.25 -1.19
C GLY A 62 9.84 -2.25 -2.34
N LYS A 63 10.67 -2.60 -3.32
CA LYS A 63 10.88 -1.80 -4.54
C LYS A 63 9.86 -2.13 -5.61
N VAL A 64 9.41 -3.38 -5.72
CA VAL A 64 8.48 -3.82 -6.77
C VAL A 64 7.05 -3.34 -6.48
N LYS A 65 6.65 -3.33 -5.21
CA LYS A 65 5.32 -2.90 -4.76
C LYS A 65 4.90 -1.51 -5.27
N PRO A 66 5.67 -0.42 -5.09
CA PRO A 66 5.27 0.88 -5.60
C PRO A 66 5.12 0.92 -7.13
N PHE A 67 5.95 0.19 -7.89
CA PHE A 67 5.77 0.12 -9.35
C PHE A 67 4.45 -0.57 -9.70
N PHE A 68 4.10 -1.66 -9.01
CA PHE A 68 2.83 -2.34 -9.20
C PHE A 68 1.62 -1.46 -8.84
N ASP A 69 1.68 -0.76 -7.70
CA ASP A 69 0.57 0.10 -7.29
C ASP A 69 0.39 1.27 -8.28
N VAL A 70 1.48 1.85 -8.79
CA VAL A 70 1.43 2.89 -9.83
C VAL A 70 0.88 2.38 -11.15
N THR A 71 1.18 1.14 -11.58
CA THR A 71 0.62 0.60 -12.82
C THR A 71 -0.89 0.38 -12.69
N VAL A 72 -1.36 -0.15 -11.55
CA VAL A 72 -2.79 -0.32 -11.27
C VAL A 72 -3.51 1.02 -11.27
N VAL A 73 -2.95 2.04 -10.61
CA VAL A 73 -3.53 3.40 -10.63
C VAL A 73 -3.54 3.98 -12.04
N SER A 74 -2.46 3.82 -12.81
CA SER A 74 -2.36 4.32 -14.18
C SER A 74 -3.42 3.67 -15.08
N ILE A 75 -3.61 2.35 -14.97
CA ILE A 75 -4.64 1.63 -15.71
C ILE A 75 -6.03 2.14 -15.31
N GLY A 76 -6.28 2.33 -14.01
CA GLY A 76 -7.54 2.88 -13.51
C GLY A 76 -7.84 4.29 -14.08
N VAL A 77 -6.83 5.16 -14.13
CA VAL A 77 -6.92 6.50 -14.72
C VAL A 77 -7.26 6.42 -16.22
N ILE A 78 -6.58 5.56 -16.98
CA ILE A 78 -6.85 5.37 -18.41
C ILE A 78 -8.28 4.87 -18.62
N LEU A 79 -8.71 3.87 -17.86
CA LEU A 79 -10.06 3.32 -17.96
C LEU A 79 -11.13 4.36 -17.59
N ALA A 80 -10.93 5.14 -16.52
CA ALA A 80 -11.85 6.21 -16.12
C ALA A 80 -12.01 7.24 -17.24
N LEU A 81 -10.91 7.66 -17.88
CA LEU A 81 -10.96 8.61 -18.99
C LEU A 81 -11.63 8.04 -20.24
N VAL A 82 -11.40 6.76 -20.58
CA VAL A 82 -11.98 6.15 -21.78
C VAL A 82 -13.48 5.88 -21.62
N PHE A 83 -13.91 5.38 -20.46
CA PHE A 83 -15.31 4.94 -20.27
C PHE A 83 -16.21 6.03 -19.66
N ILE A 84 -15.69 6.84 -18.73
CA ILE A 84 -16.47 7.83 -17.97
C ILE A 84 -16.20 9.26 -18.48
N GLY A 85 -15.09 9.48 -19.20
CA GLY A 85 -14.72 10.78 -19.76
C GLY A 85 -14.23 11.81 -18.74
N HIS A 86 -14.18 11.46 -17.46
CA HIS A 86 -13.64 12.28 -16.38
C HIS A 86 -13.06 11.39 -15.27
N LEU A 87 -12.21 11.98 -14.42
CA LEU A 87 -11.56 11.28 -13.32
C LEU A 87 -12.49 11.25 -12.11
N GLU A 88 -13.21 10.14 -11.95
CA GLU A 88 -14.01 9.85 -10.78
C GLU A 88 -13.28 8.79 -9.92
N GLY A 89 -13.18 9.03 -8.60
CA GLY A 89 -12.56 8.09 -7.66
C GLY A 89 -11.03 8.11 -7.57
N VAL A 90 -10.31 8.72 -8.53
CA VAL A 90 -8.86 8.92 -8.46
C VAL A 90 -8.54 10.40 -8.30
N ARG A 91 -7.86 10.76 -7.21
CA ARG A 91 -7.46 12.14 -6.88
C ARG A 91 -5.97 12.21 -6.56
N GLU A 92 -5.49 13.40 -6.21
CA GLU A 92 -4.12 13.64 -5.76
C GLU A 92 -3.67 12.69 -4.63
N GLY A 93 -4.58 12.35 -3.72
CA GLY A 93 -4.31 11.40 -2.63
C GLY A 93 -3.95 10.00 -3.13
N THR A 94 -4.63 9.50 -4.15
CA THR A 94 -4.38 8.16 -4.73
C THR A 94 -3.00 8.07 -5.37
N ILE A 95 -2.61 9.12 -6.10
CA ILE A 95 -1.30 9.21 -6.74
C ILE A 95 -0.22 9.28 -5.65
N PHE A 96 -0.44 10.10 -4.63
CA PHE A 96 0.49 10.23 -3.51
C PHE A 96 0.65 8.90 -2.77
N SER A 97 -0.44 8.21 -2.40
CA SER A 97 -0.36 6.95 -1.68
C SER A 97 0.35 5.86 -2.49
N ALA A 98 0.08 5.75 -3.80
CA ALA A 98 0.71 4.74 -4.66
C ALA A 98 2.24 4.88 -4.73
N VAL A 99 2.74 6.12 -4.67
CA VAL A 99 4.18 6.40 -4.67
C VAL A 99 4.78 6.28 -3.27
N THR A 100 4.14 6.87 -2.26
CA THR A 100 4.70 7.02 -0.92
C THR A 100 4.68 5.72 -0.12
N VAL A 101 3.66 4.87 -0.28
CA VAL A 101 3.55 3.61 0.49
C VAL A 101 4.76 2.71 0.26
N GLY A 102 5.24 2.57 -0.98
CA GLY A 102 6.43 1.77 -1.26
C GLY A 102 7.70 2.27 -0.58
N PHE A 103 7.91 3.59 -0.51
CA PHE A 103 9.03 4.16 0.23
C PHE A 103 8.93 3.88 1.73
N ILE A 104 7.73 3.97 2.31
CA ILE A 104 7.50 3.66 3.72
C ILE A 104 7.74 2.17 4.00
N ILE A 105 7.26 1.27 3.13
CA ILE A 105 7.52 -0.16 3.22
C ILE A 105 9.02 -0.43 3.24
N GLN A 106 9.77 0.19 2.32
CA GLN A 106 11.21 -0.01 2.26
C GLN A 106 11.92 0.53 3.49
N PHE A 107 11.47 1.67 4.02
CA PHE A 107 11.95 2.23 5.28
C PHE A 107 11.71 1.28 6.46
N TYR A 108 10.50 0.73 6.59
CA TYR A 108 10.19 -0.24 7.65
C TYR A 108 10.95 -1.55 7.48
N ASN A 109 11.09 -2.04 6.26
CA ASN A 109 11.86 -3.26 6.00
C ASN A 109 13.33 -3.07 6.38
N ASN A 110 13.91 -1.89 6.16
CA ASN A 110 15.30 -1.64 6.55
C ASN A 110 15.49 -1.51 8.07
N ILE A 111 14.49 -1.01 8.80
CA ILE A 111 14.58 -0.84 10.27
C ILE A 111 14.25 -2.12 11.01
N PHE A 112 13.17 -2.79 10.59
CA PHE A 112 12.64 -3.96 11.28
C PHE A 112 13.02 -5.27 10.62
N GLY A 113 13.55 -5.25 9.40
CA GLY A 113 13.87 -6.46 8.65
C GLY A 113 14.84 -7.35 9.38
N GLU A 114 16.00 -6.82 9.77
CA GLU A 114 16.98 -7.60 10.54
C GLU A 114 16.42 -8.10 11.88
N LYS A 115 15.59 -7.31 12.56
CA LYS A 115 14.99 -7.72 13.83
C LYS A 115 13.98 -8.85 13.66
N ILE A 116 13.10 -8.74 12.67
CA ILE A 116 12.06 -9.74 12.41
C ILE A 116 12.69 -11.03 11.91
N ASP A 117 13.69 -10.94 11.02
CA ASP A 117 14.38 -12.10 10.48
C ASP A 117 15.11 -12.87 11.61
N ASN A 118 15.79 -12.16 12.52
CA ASN A 118 16.38 -12.77 13.70
C ASN A 118 15.34 -13.44 14.63
N TYR A 119 14.15 -12.85 14.81
CA TYR A 119 13.09 -13.45 15.64
C TYR A 119 12.46 -14.70 15.02
N LEU A 120 12.46 -14.79 13.68
CA LEU A 120 11.94 -15.93 12.93
C LEU A 120 12.96 -17.06 12.80
N GLU A 121 14.27 -16.77 12.79
CA GLU A 121 15.32 -17.81 12.80
C GLU A 121 15.53 -18.44 14.19
N GLU A 122 15.15 -17.73 15.27
CA GLU A 122 15.30 -18.21 16.66
C GLU A 122 14.16 -19.12 17.15
N ASN A 123 13.08 -19.28 16.37
CA ASN A 123 11.94 -20.18 16.65
C ASN A 123 11.71 -21.21 15.54
#